data_AF-A0A7J6S0F9-F1
#
_entry.id   AF-A0A7J6S0F9-F1
#
_cell.length_a   1.000
_cell.length_b   1.000
_cell.length_c   1.000
_cell.angle_alpha   90.00
_cell.angle_beta   90.00
_cell.angle_gamma   90.00
#
_symmetry.space_group_name_H-M   'P 1'
#
loop_
_entity.id
_entity.type
_entity.pdbx_description
1 polymer ?
#
loop_
_entity_poly.entity_id
_entity_poly.type
_entity_poly.pdbx_seq_one_letter_code
_entity_poly.pdbx_strand_id
1 'polypeptide(L)'
;MNAMITLGIENTQRFDICRVLAAILHIGQIEWQQHHEGSNVDESTPCMPSDENRFILVAKLLGLHPEEFLKAVTVQTRRLPGNNVVLSPVSPQ
;
A
#
# COMPACT_ATOMS: atom_id res chain seq x y z
N MET A 1 13.51 1.20 -23.50
CA MET A 1 12.67 2.07 -24.35
C MET A 1 12.64 1.60 -25.80
N ASN A 2 13.75 1.60 -26.54
CA ASN A 2 13.75 1.26 -27.98
C ASN A 2 13.13 -0.11 -28.31
N ALA A 3 13.48 -1.14 -27.54
CA ALA A 3 12.86 -2.47 -27.71
C ALA A 3 11.34 -2.46 -27.52
N MET A 4 10.80 -1.67 -26.58
CA MET A 4 9.35 -1.53 -26.37
C MET A 4 8.66 -0.82 -27.53
N ILE A 5 9.34 0.13 -28.18
CA ILE A 5 8.85 0.79 -29.40
C ILE A 5 8.81 -0.23 -30.54
N THR A 6 9.87 -1.00 -30.72
CA THR A 6 9.95 -2.06 -31.74
C THR A 6 8.87 -3.12 -31.56
N LEU A 7 8.50 -3.42 -30.32
CA LEU A 7 7.42 -4.37 -29.98
C LEU A 7 6.01 -3.77 -30.10
N GLY A 8 5.88 -2.51 -30.54
CA GLY A 8 4.58 -1.87 -30.74
C GLY A 8 3.86 -1.47 -29.45
N ILE A 9 4.55 -1.43 -28.31
CA ILE A 9 3.96 -0.95 -27.05
C ILE A 9 3.69 0.55 -27.20
N GLU A 10 2.49 1.00 -26.87
CA GLU A 10 2.12 2.40 -27.02
C GLU A 10 2.79 3.29 -25.98
N ASN A 11 2.88 4.60 -26.25
CA ASN A 11 3.44 5.55 -25.30
C ASN A 11 2.71 5.53 -23.95
N THR A 12 1.38 5.49 -23.97
CA THR A 12 0.51 5.41 -22.80
C THR A 12 0.83 4.18 -21.94
N GLN A 13 0.91 3.00 -22.57
CA GLN A 13 1.27 1.75 -21.92
C GLN A 13 2.69 1.80 -21.33
N ARG A 14 3.65 2.42 -22.02
CA ARG A 14 5.01 2.62 -21.48
C ARG A 14 4.99 3.51 -20.25
N PHE A 15 4.21 4.59 -20.26
CA PHE A 15 4.06 5.46 -19.09
C PHE A 15 3.43 4.72 -17.92
N ASP A 16 2.41 3.89 -18.17
CA ASP A 16 1.80 3.06 -17.12
C ASP A 16 2.80 2.06 -16.52
N ILE A 17 3.62 1.41 -17.35
CA ILE A 17 4.70 0.53 -16.90
C ILE A 17 5.67 1.30 -16.00
N CYS A 18 6.17 2.46 -16.45
CA CYS A 18 7.05 3.30 -15.65
C CYS A 18 6.41 3.76 -14.33
N ARG A 19 5.12 4.10 -14.37
CA ARG A 19 4.34 4.53 -13.20
C ARG A 19 4.25 3.42 -12.15
N VAL A 20 3.95 2.19 -12.58
CA VAL A 20 3.90 1.02 -11.68
C VAL A 20 5.28 0.69 -11.12
N LEU A 21 6.34 0.76 -11.94
CA LEU A 21 7.71 0.55 -11.45
C LEU A 21 8.10 1.58 -10.39
N ALA A 22 7.77 2.86 -10.60
CA ALA A 22 7.99 3.90 -9.61
C ALA A 22 7.20 3.62 -8.31
N ALA A 23 5.94 3.18 -8.41
CA ALA A 23 5.15 2.81 -7.25
C ALA A 23 5.81 1.67 -6.45
N ILE A 24 6.27 0.61 -7.12
CA ILE A 24 6.96 -0.52 -6.48
C ILE A 24 8.23 -0.06 -5.76
N LEU A 25 9.04 0.79 -6.41
CA LEU A 25 10.26 1.32 -5.81
C LEU A 25 9.97 2.15 -4.55
N HIS A 26 8.94 2.98 -4.58
CA HIS A 26 8.54 3.77 -3.41
C HIS A 26 7.91 2.92 -2.30
N ILE A 27 7.14 1.87 -2.65
CA ILE A 27 6.57 0.92 -1.67
C ILE A 27 7.65 0.26 -0.85
N GLY A 28 8.73 -0.20 -1.50
CA GLY A 28 9.86 -0.85 -0.81
C GLY A 28 10.62 0.07 0.15
N GLN A 29 10.32 1.37 0.16
CA GLN A 29 10.92 2.38 1.04
C GLN A 29 9.95 2.88 2.13
N ILE A 30 8.74 2.32 2.22
CA ILE A 30 7.80 2.67 3.29
C ILE A 30 8.22 1.95 4.55
N GLU A 31 8.60 2.72 5.57
CA GLU A 31 8.77 2.23 6.92
C GLU A 31 7.46 2.38 7.69
N TRP A 32 7.16 1.41 8.54
CA TRP A 32 5.90 1.37 9.31
C TRP A 32 6.20 1.62 10.78
N GLN A 33 5.34 2.40 11.42
CA GLN A 33 5.43 2.72 12.84
C GLN A 33 4.12 2.34 13.53
N GLN A 34 4.23 1.85 14.76
CA GLN A 34 3.05 1.61 15.59
C GLN A 34 2.60 2.96 16.16
N HIS A 35 1.29 3.24 16.05
CA HIS A 35 0.73 4.46 16.60
C HIS A 35 0.66 4.34 18.12
N HIS A 36 1.60 4.96 18.84
CA HIS A 36 1.68 4.93 20.30
C HIS A 36 1.00 6.17 20.91
N GLU A 37 -0.32 6.28 20.77
CA GLU A 37 -1.08 7.29 21.51
C GLU A 37 -1.51 6.72 22.88
N GLY A 38 -0.71 7.02 23.92
CA GLY A 38 -1.10 6.84 25.33
C GLY A 38 -0.76 5.49 25.96
N SER A 39 -0.74 5.46 27.30
CA SER A 39 -0.20 4.35 28.13
C SER A 39 -1.01 3.05 28.12
N ASN A 40 -2.00 2.93 27.26
CA ASN A 40 -2.76 1.71 27.04
C ASN A 40 -2.58 1.34 25.57
N VAL A 41 -1.66 0.40 25.31
CA VAL A 41 -1.43 -0.14 23.97
C VAL A 41 -2.72 -0.82 23.53
N ASP A 42 -3.56 -0.11 22.78
CA ASP A 42 -4.72 -0.70 22.16
C ASP A 42 -4.21 -1.45 20.92
N GLU A 43 -4.08 -2.78 21.06
CA GLU A 43 -3.67 -3.71 19.99
C GLU A 43 -4.60 -3.62 18.75
N SER A 44 -5.72 -2.89 18.87
CA SER A 44 -6.66 -2.60 17.80
C SER A 44 -6.25 -1.46 16.86
N THR A 45 -5.15 -0.73 17.13
CA THR A 45 -4.73 0.41 16.31
C THR A 45 -3.85 -0.04 15.13
N PRO A 46 -4.22 0.24 13.86
CA PRO A 46 -3.41 -0.14 12.70
C PRO A 46 -2.07 0.62 12.68
N CYS A 47 -1.03 -0.04 12.16
CA CYS A 47 0.25 0.62 11.90
C CYS A 47 0.08 1.76 10.89
N MET A 48 0.95 2.76 10.98
CA MET A 48 0.95 3.93 10.11
C MET A 48 2.27 4.04 9.37
N PRO A 49 2.28 4.55 8.12
CA PRO A 49 3.52 4.86 7.43
C PRO A 49 4.26 5.97 8.18
N SER A 50 5.58 5.84 8.33
CA SER A 50 6.43 6.88 8.93
C SER A 50 6.48 8.16 8.10
N ASP A 51 6.36 8.02 6.78
CA ASP A 51 6.32 9.11 5.79
C ASP A 51 5.00 9.04 5.02
N GLU A 52 4.01 9.79 5.53
CA GLU A 52 2.67 9.85 4.94
C GLU A 52 2.68 10.38 3.50
N ASN A 53 3.55 11.33 3.18
CA ASN A 53 3.63 11.92 1.84
C ASN A 53 4.09 10.88 0.80
N ARG A 54 5.07 10.05 1.16
CA ARG A 54 5.52 8.93 0.32
C ARG A 54 4.42 7.88 0.14
N PHE A 55 3.69 7.57 1.21
CA PHE A 55 2.54 6.67 1.12
C PHE A 55 1.47 7.21 0.16
N ILE A 56 1.12 8.49 0.28
CA ILE A 56 0.17 9.17 -0.62
C ILE A 56 0.67 9.18 -2.07
N LEU A 57 1.98 9.38 -2.29
CA LEU A 57 2.57 9.31 -3.63
C LEU A 57 2.39 7.92 -4.24
N VAL A 58 2.64 6.85 -3.48
CA VAL A 58 2.41 5.47 -3.93
C VAL A 58 0.94 5.27 -4.31
N ALA A 59 0.00 5.67 -3.44
CA ALA A 59 -1.42 5.55 -3.73
C ALA A 59 -1.81 6.24 -5.04
N LYS A 60 -1.28 7.46 -5.27
CA LYS A 60 -1.49 8.21 -6.52
C LYS A 60 -0.89 7.51 -7.74
N LEU A 61 0.31 6.94 -7.63
CA LEU A 61 0.95 6.21 -8.74
C LEU A 61 0.17 4.93 -9.10
N LEU A 62 -0.50 4.30 -8.12
CA LEU A 62 -1.37 3.14 -8.34
C LEU A 62 -2.81 3.50 -8.73
N GLY A 63 -3.18 4.78 -8.66
CA GLY A 63 -4.56 5.21 -8.90
C GLY A 63 -5.54 4.79 -7.81
N LEU A 64 -5.08 4.67 -6.56
CA LEU A 64 -5.87 4.26 -5.39
C LEU A 64 -6.18 5.45 -4.49
N HIS A 65 -7.28 5.37 -3.75
CA HIS A 65 -7.57 6.31 -2.67
C HIS A 65 -6.65 6.00 -1.46
N PRO A 66 -5.90 6.98 -0.92
CA PRO A 66 -4.92 6.70 0.14
C PRO A 66 -5.49 6.00 1.36
N GLU A 67 -6.68 6.40 1.83
CA GLU A 67 -7.32 5.80 3.01
C GLU A 67 -7.73 4.34 2.80
N GLU A 68 -8.26 4.03 1.61
CA GLU A 68 -8.66 2.66 1.25
C GLU A 68 -7.43 1.77 1.10
N PHE A 69 -6.37 2.32 0.48
CA PHE A 69 -5.09 1.64 0.34
C PHE A 69 -4.46 1.36 1.70
N LEU A 70 -4.45 2.34 2.61
CA LEU A 70 -3.94 2.17 3.97
C LEU A 70 -4.68 1.06 4.70
N LYS A 71 -6.02 1.11 4.70
CA LYS A 71 -6.84 0.06 5.32
C LYS A 71 -6.54 -1.33 4.72
N ALA A 72 -6.38 -1.42 3.41
CA ALA A 72 -6.11 -2.69 2.74
C ALA A 72 -4.74 -3.29 3.11
N VAL A 73 -3.74 -2.45 3.39
CA VAL A 73 -2.39 -2.92 3.74
C VAL A 73 -2.17 -3.09 5.25
N THR A 74 -2.98 -2.44 6.10
CA THR A 74 -2.83 -2.49 7.57
C THR A 74 -3.91 -3.29 8.27
N VAL A 75 -4.96 -3.74 7.57
CA VAL A 75 -6.03 -4.58 8.14
C VAL A 75 -6.09 -5.93 7.44
N GLN A 76 -5.72 -6.97 8.16
CA GLN A 76 -5.85 -8.35 7.71
C GLN A 76 -7.31 -8.79 7.77
N THR A 77 -7.84 -9.24 6.64
CA THR A 77 -9.16 -9.88 6.56
C THR A 77 -8.99 -11.40 6.61
N ARG A 78 -9.50 -12.06 7.66
CA ARG A 78 -9.53 -13.52 7.80
C ARG A 78 -10.96 -14.03 7.64
N ARG A 79 -11.17 -14.99 6.73
CA ARG A 79 -12.45 -15.72 6.62
C ARG A 79 -12.37 -17.00 7.43
N LEU A 80 -13.31 -17.14 8.36
CA LEU A 80 -13.45 -18.31 9.22
C LEU A 80 -14.52 -19.27 8.66
N PRO A 81 -14.48 -20.55 9.06
CA PRO A 81 -15.55 -21.50 8.73
C PRO A 81 -16.92 -20.95 9.16
N GLY A 82 -17.95 -21.19 8.35
CA GLY A 82 -19.31 -20.72 8.64
C GLY A 82 -19.61 -19.28 8.24
N ASN A 83 -18.92 -18.73 7.22
CA ASN A 83 -19.15 -17.38 6.66
C ASN A 83 -18.79 -16.20 7.59
N ASN A 84 -18.04 -16.43 8.66
CA ASN A 84 -17.58 -15.36 9.55
C ASN A 84 -16.36 -14.64 8.96
N VAL A 85 -16.34 -13.31 9.05
CA VAL A 85 -15.21 -12.46 8.61
C VAL A 85 -14.64 -11.73 9.81
N VAL A 86 -13.34 -11.87 10.04
CA VAL A 86 -12.59 -11.17 11.08
C VAL A 86 -11.66 -10.15 10.43
N LEU A 87 -11.71 -8.92 10.92
CA LEU A 87 -10.80 -7.84 10.55
C LEU A 87 -9.85 -7.60 11.71
N SER A 88 -8.54 -7.72 11.47
CA SER A 88 -7.52 -7.54 12.51
C SER A 88 -6.43 -6.60 12.00
N PRO A 89 -6.06 -5.56 12.75
CA PRO A 89 -4.92 -4.74 12.40
C PRO A 89 -3.63 -5.56 12.32
N VAL A 90 -2.71 -5.14 11.45
CA VAL A 90 -1.39 -5.74 11.30
C VAL A 90 -0.40 -4.92 12.11
N SER A 91 0.34 -5.59 12.99
CA SER A 91 1.44 -4.97 13.75
C SER A 91 2.72 -4.95 12.91
N PRO A 92 3.57 -3.90 13.03
CA PRO A 92 4.90 -3.94 12.46
C PRO A 92 5.72 -5.05 13.14
N GLN A 93 6.51 -5.81 12.36
CA GLN A 93 7.41 -6.87 12.85
C GLN A 93 8.77 -6.31 13.26
#